data_AF-A0A2V5MYR4-F1
#
_entry.id   AF-A0A2V5MYR4-F1
#
_cell.length_a   1.000
_cell.length_b   1.000
_cell.length_c   1.000
_cell.angle_alpha   90.00
_cell.angle_beta   90.00
_cell.angle_gamma   90.00
#
_symmetry.space_group_name_H-M   'P 1'
#
loop_
_entity.id
_entity.type
_entity.pdbx_description
1 polymer ?
#
loop_
_entity_poly.entity_id
_entity_poly.type
_entity_poly.pdbx_seq_one_letter_code
_entity_poly.pdbx_strand_id
1 'polypeptide(L)'
;MKAVAFDEPEIITRKGKPVSVILPIKEYREMLERLEDAQDVTWLKRARRKPMRYRPLEEYLASRAKFPSGKNRDEFRPQPAQSALWIVVARGISEAQTCTHANP
;
A
#
# COMPACT_ATOMS: atom_id res chain seq x y z
N MET A 1 29.47 -21.75 10.66
CA MET A 1 28.42 -21.71 11.71
C MET A 1 27.13 -22.19 11.07
N LYS A 2 26.55 -23.30 11.54
CA LYS A 2 25.30 -23.85 10.98
C LYS A 2 24.12 -23.16 11.70
N ALA A 3 23.24 -22.51 10.95
CA ALA A 3 22.00 -22.00 11.52
C ALA A 3 21.13 -23.19 11.92
N VAL A 4 20.70 -23.22 13.18
CA VAL A 4 19.71 -24.19 13.66
C VAL A 4 18.36 -23.70 13.14
N ALA A 5 17.84 -24.37 12.11
CA ALA A 5 16.45 -24.21 11.70
C ALA A 5 15.63 -25.16 12.56
N PHE A 6 14.71 -24.63 13.36
CA PHE A 6 13.74 -25.43 14.10
C PHE A 6 12.63 -25.82 13.13
N ASP A 7 12.42 -27.10 12.85
CA ASP A 7 11.37 -27.54 11.91
C ASP A 7 9.94 -27.32 12.47
N GLU A 8 9.82 -26.96 13.75
CA GLU A 8 8.55 -26.68 14.42
C GLU A 8 8.53 -25.26 15.03
N PRO A 9 7.37 -24.56 15.00
CA PRO A 9 7.22 -23.26 15.64
C PRO A 9 7.42 -23.32 17.17
N GLU A 10 8.28 -22.47 17.72
CA GLU A 10 8.51 -22.40 19.17
C GLU A 10 7.78 -21.20 19.79
N ILE A 11 7.11 -21.39 20.92
CA ILE A 11 6.38 -20.31 21.62
C ILE A 11 7.20 -19.81 22.81
N ILE A 12 7.55 -18.53 22.78
CA ILE A 12 8.21 -17.83 23.89
C ILE A 12 7.16 -17.30 24.86
N THR A 13 7.34 -17.63 26.13
CA THR A 13 6.44 -17.26 27.22
C THR A 13 7.12 -16.28 28.19
N ARG A 14 6.43 -15.20 28.58
CA ARG A 14 6.90 -14.25 29.61
C ARG A 14 5.84 -14.14 30.72
N LYS A 15 6.26 -14.33 31.98
CA LYS A 15 5.34 -14.34 33.15
C LYS A 15 4.17 -15.33 33.00
N GLY A 16 4.43 -16.49 32.41
CA GLY A 16 3.40 -17.52 32.16
C GLY A 16 2.43 -17.20 31.02
N LYS A 17 2.63 -16.10 30.27
CA LYS A 17 1.81 -15.75 29.09
C LYS A 17 2.62 -15.89 27.80
N PRO A 18 2.08 -16.52 26.74
CA PRO A 18 2.76 -16.57 25.44
C PRO A 18 2.85 -15.15 24.86
N VAL A 19 4.04 -14.75 24.42
CA VAL A 19 4.32 -13.40 23.92
C VAL A 19 4.72 -13.40 22.46
N SER A 20 5.50 -14.38 22.01
CA SER A 20 6.01 -14.42 20.64
C SER A 20 6.24 -15.85 20.18
N VAL A 21 6.33 -16.03 18.87
CA VAL A 21 6.60 -17.32 18.23
C VAL A 21 7.86 -17.18 17.39
N ILE A 22 8.77 -18.16 17.48
CA ILE A 22 9.91 -18.32 16.58
C ILE A 22 9.47 -19.22 15.45
N LEU A 23 9.64 -18.76 14.21
CA LEU A 23 9.27 -19.48 12.99
C LEU A 23 10.48 -19.56 12.04
N PRO A 24 10.64 -20.67 11.32
CA PRO A 24 11.51 -20.74 10.15
C PRO A 24 11.21 -19.61 9.16
N ILE A 25 12.28 -19.00 8.64
CA ILE A 25 12.13 -17.88 7.70
C ILE A 25 11.36 -18.29 6.43
N LYS A 26 11.49 -19.56 6.01
CA LYS A 26 10.80 -20.10 4.84
C LYS A 26 9.28 -20.13 5.06
N GLU A 27 8.85 -20.67 6.19
CA GLU A 27 7.42 -20.79 6.54
C GLU A 27 6.79 -19.42 6.79
N TYR A 28 7.52 -18.53 7.47
CA TYR A 28 7.05 -17.16 7.66
C TYR A 28 6.80 -16.45 6.32
N ARG A 29 7.71 -16.59 5.36
CA ARG A 29 7.55 -16.00 4.02
C ARG A 29 6.37 -16.61 3.26
N GLU A 30 6.24 -17.93 3.27
CA GLU A 30 5.11 -18.60 2.62
C GLU A 30 3.77 -18.16 3.22
N MET A 31 3.70 -17.98 4.55
CA MET A 31 2.50 -17.47 5.20
C MET A 31 2.16 -16.04 4.76
N LEU A 32 3.17 -15.16 4.61
CA LEU A 32 2.97 -13.81 4.10
C LEU A 32 2.45 -13.82 2.65
N GLU A 33 3.08 -14.59 1.77
CA GLU A 33 2.65 -14.73 0.37
C GLU A 33 1.19 -15.18 0.28
N ARG A 34 0.79 -16.21 1.06
CA ARG A 34 -0.60 -16.68 1.08
C ARG A 34 -1.58 -15.64 1.63
N LEU A 35 -1.15 -14.82 2.59
CA LEU A 35 -1.99 -13.74 3.13
C LEU A 35 -2.21 -12.64 2.08
N GLU A 36 -1.17 -12.29 1.31
CA GLU A 36 -1.24 -11.34 0.21
C GLU A 36 -2.11 -11.89 -0.94
N ASP A 37 -1.92 -13.15 -1.33
CA ASP A 37 -2.76 -13.83 -2.32
C ASP A 37 -4.25 -13.80 -1.95
N ALA A 38 -4.57 -14.03 -0.67
CA ALA A 38 -5.96 -13.98 -0.19
C ALA A 38 -6.56 -12.57 -0.31
N GLN A 39 -5.76 -11.53 -0.06
CA GLN A 39 -6.18 -10.14 -0.25
C GLN A 39 -6.35 -9.82 -1.74
N ASP A 40 -5.43 -10.26 -2.59
CA ASP A 40 -5.50 -10.06 -4.04
C ASP A 40 -6.72 -10.73 -4.66
N VAL A 41 -7.03 -11.97 -4.26
CA VAL A 41 -8.26 -12.66 -4.69
C VAL A 41 -9.50 -11.88 -4.28
N THR A 42 -9.51 -11.32 -3.06
CA THR A 42 -10.62 -10.50 -2.58
C THR A 42 -10.76 -9.22 -3.40
N TRP A 43 -9.63 -8.59 -3.74
CA TRP A 43 -9.60 -7.42 -4.61
C TRP A 43 -10.08 -7.75 -6.03
N LEU A 44 -9.63 -8.86 -6.62
CA LEU A 44 -10.07 -9.33 -7.95
C LEU A 44 -11.57 -9.60 -7.98
N LYS A 45 -12.12 -10.26 -6.96
CA LYS A 45 -13.58 -10.47 -6.83
C LYS A 45 -14.33 -9.15 -6.82
N ARG A 46 -13.80 -8.13 -6.14
CA ARG A 46 -14.38 -6.77 -6.12
C ARG A 46 -14.26 -6.07 -7.47
N ALA A 47 -13.10 -6.14 -8.11
CA ALA A 47 -12.84 -5.52 -9.41
C ALA A 47 -13.71 -6.13 -10.52
N ARG A 48 -13.91 -7.45 -10.50
CA ARG A 48 -14.75 -8.19 -11.47
C ARG A 48 -16.25 -7.95 -11.33
N ARG A 49 -16.72 -7.19 -10.31
CA ARG A 49 -18.15 -6.82 -10.18
C ARG A 49 -18.63 -5.90 -11.30
N LYS A 50 -17.72 -5.22 -11.99
CA LYS A 50 -18.03 -4.39 -13.16
C LYS A 50 -17.34 -4.98 -14.40
N PRO A 51 -17.96 -4.90 -15.58
CA PRO A 51 -17.29 -5.30 -16.82
C PRO A 51 -16.04 -4.44 -17.02
N MET A 52 -14.88 -5.08 -17.05
CA MET A 52 -13.61 -4.41 -17.29
C MET A 52 -13.41 -4.19 -18.80
N ARG A 53 -13.05 -2.96 -19.17
CA ARG A 53 -12.60 -2.65 -20.54
C ARG A 53 -11.09 -2.80 -20.59
N TYR A 54 -10.62 -3.76 -21.39
CA TYR A 54 -9.21 -3.95 -21.64
C TYR A 54 -8.79 -3.12 -22.84
N ARG A 55 -7.60 -2.54 -22.77
CA ARG A 55 -6.96 -1.90 -23.92
C ARG A 55 -6.00 -2.91 -24.57
N PRO A 56 -5.96 -3.02 -25.90
CA PRO A 56 -4.94 -3.81 -26.59
C PRO A 56 -3.54 -3.39 -26.17
N LEU A 57 -2.62 -4.36 -26.14
CA LEU A 57 -1.25 -4.12 -25.70
C LEU A 57 -0.56 -3.09 -26.61
N GLU A 58 -0.83 -3.13 -27.90
CA GLU A 58 -0.30 -2.24 -28.92
C GLU A 58 -0.71 -0.78 -28.65
N GLU A 59 -1.97 -0.55 -28.28
CA GLU A 59 -2.47 0.78 -27.91
C GLU A 59 -1.77 1.31 -26.66
N TYR A 60 -1.57 0.44 -25.66
CA TYR A 60 -0.83 0.80 -24.45
C TYR A 60 0.63 1.16 -24.76
N LEU A 61 1.33 0.34 -25.55
CA LEU A 61 2.73 0.57 -25.92
C LEU A 61 2.89 1.86 -26.74
N ALA A 62 1.97 2.14 -27.67
CA ALA A 62 1.96 3.39 -28.44
C ALA A 62 1.73 4.61 -27.55
N SER A 63 0.91 4.50 -26.49
CA SER A 63 0.73 5.59 -25.51
C SER A 63 1.95 5.77 -24.60
N ARG A 64 2.61 4.68 -24.20
CA ARG A 64 3.78 4.69 -23.32
C ARG A 64 5.02 5.19 -24.03
N ALA A 65 5.20 4.87 -25.32
CA ALA A 65 6.31 5.38 -26.13
C ALA A 65 6.30 6.93 -26.25
N LYS A 66 5.15 7.57 -26.04
CA LYS A 66 5.03 9.05 -25.99
C LYS A 66 5.59 9.65 -24.70
N PHE A 67 5.82 8.82 -23.67
CA PHE A 67 6.44 9.20 -22.40
C PHE A 67 7.67 8.32 -22.15
N PRO A 68 8.87 8.72 -22.60
CA PRO A 68 10.07 7.93 -22.38
C PRO A 68 10.30 7.77 -20.88
N SER A 69 10.32 6.53 -20.40
CA SER A 69 10.57 6.17 -18.99
C SER A 69 12.04 6.33 -18.57
N GLY A 70 12.71 7.34 -19.12
CA GLY A 70 14.15 7.56 -19.05
C GLY A 70 14.52 8.94 -18.53
N LYS A 71 13.80 9.46 -17.54
CA LYS A 71 14.36 10.45 -16.61
C LYS A 71 14.19 9.91 -15.19
N ASN A 72 15.23 10.10 -14.38
CA ASN A 72 15.48 9.48 -13.07
C ASN A 72 14.20 9.26 -12.24
N ARG A 73 14.07 8.08 -11.61
CA ARG A 73 12.92 7.74 -10.74
C ARG A 73 12.69 8.72 -9.59
N ASP A 74 13.67 9.57 -9.29
CA ASP A 74 13.60 10.60 -8.25
C ASP A 74 12.98 11.93 -8.72
N GLU A 75 12.69 12.08 -10.02
CA GLU A 75 12.19 13.33 -10.62
C GLU A 75 10.75 13.23 -11.12
N PHE A 76 9.97 12.29 -10.55
CA PHE A 76 8.51 12.39 -10.55
C PHE A 76 8.01 12.70 -9.14
N ARG A 77 8.58 13.74 -8.53
CA ARG A 77 7.85 14.51 -7.52
C ARG A 77 6.97 15.47 -8.31
N PRO A 78 5.63 15.40 -8.24
CA PRO A 78 4.81 16.44 -8.84
C PRO A 78 5.24 17.75 -8.19
N GLN A 79 5.87 18.65 -8.95
CA GLN A 79 6.04 20.02 -8.49
C GLN A 79 4.62 20.58 -8.38
N PRO A 80 4.19 21.07 -7.20
CA PRO A 80 2.94 21.78 -7.10
C PRO A 80 3.12 23.13 -7.79
N ALA A 81 3.00 23.14 -9.12
CA ALA A 81 3.11 24.34 -9.92
C ALA A 81 1.78 24.60 -10.62
N GLN A 82 1.02 25.47 -9.97
CA GLN A 82 0.21 26.49 -10.63
C GLN A 82 -1.14 26.05 -11.21
N SER A 83 -2.07 25.75 -10.31
CA SER A 83 -3.46 26.16 -10.54
C SER A 83 -4.09 26.64 -9.24
N ALA A 84 -3.60 27.80 -8.76
CA ALA A 84 -4.23 28.62 -7.73
C ALA A 84 -5.54 29.28 -8.20
N LEU A 85 -6.26 28.68 -9.16
CA LEU A 85 -7.44 29.27 -9.80
C LEU A 85 -8.76 28.51 -9.57
N TRP A 86 -8.77 27.43 -8.76
CA TRP A 86 -10.01 26.75 -8.36
C TRP A 86 -10.38 26.89 -6.88
N ILE A 87 -9.53 27.52 -6.05
CA ILE A 87 -9.84 27.72 -4.62
C ILE A 87 -10.63 29.02 -4.37
N VAL A 88 -10.71 29.94 -5.34
CA VAL A 88 -11.42 31.22 -5.15
C VAL A 88 -12.95 31.07 -5.17
N VAL A 89 -13.51 29.98 -5.71
CA VAL A 89 -14.98 29.78 -5.72
C VAL A 89 -15.53 29.27 -4.38
N ALA A 90 -14.68 28.84 -3.44
CA ALA A 90 -15.11 28.40 -2.11
C ALA A 90 -14.86 29.44 -1.00
N ARG A 91 -14.65 30.71 -1.35
CA ARG A 91 -14.61 31.80 -0.36
C ARG A 91 -16.03 32.26 -0.06
N GLY A 92 -16.75 31.44 0.70
CA GLY A 92 -18.12 31.74 1.09
C GLY A 92 -18.71 30.72 2.05
N ILE A 93 -18.02 30.44 3.17
CA ILE A 93 -18.62 30.14 4.48
C ILE A 93 -17.59 30.53 5.53
N SER A 94 -18.03 31.35 6.47
CA SER A 94 -17.23 31.95 7.52
C SER A 94 -16.91 30.96 8.63
N GLU A 95 -15.78 31.26 9.27
CA GLU A 95 -15.47 31.09 10.69
C GLU A 95 -15.25 29.70 11.28
N ALA A 96 -13.98 29.55 11.66
CA ALA A 96 -13.44 28.59 12.60
C ALA A 96 -13.99 28.80 14.01
N GLN A 97 -14.21 27.69 14.73
CA GLN A 97 -13.86 27.60 16.15
C GLN A 97 -13.27 26.23 16.44
N THR A 98 -11.98 26.24 16.74
CA THR A 98 -11.19 25.12 17.25
C THR A 98 -11.39 25.02 18.76
N CYS A 99 -12.07 23.99 19.23
CA CYS A 99 -11.98 23.60 20.64
C CYS A 99 -10.76 22.69 20.80
N THR A 100 -9.64 23.30 21.18
CA THR A 100 -8.54 22.61 21.84
C THR A 100 -9.07 22.06 23.17
N HIS A 101 -9.37 20.77 23.24
CA HIS A 101 -9.52 20.08 24.52
C HIS A 101 -8.12 19.59 24.93
N ALA A 102 -7.44 20.42 25.71
CA ALA A 102 -6.35 19.99 26.57
C ALA A 102 -6.97 19.37 27.83
N ASN A 103 -6.47 18.19 28.21
CA ASN A 103 -6.64 17.56 29.53
C ASN A 103 -5.28 17.69 30.25
N PRO A 104 -5.16 17.69 31.59
CA PRO A 104 -6.02 17.10 32.62
C PRO A 104 -6.99 18.06 33.33
#